data_AF-A0A6M1UD81-F1
#
_entry.id   AF-A0A6M1UD81-F1
#
_cell.length_a   1.000
_cell.length_b   1.000
_cell.length_c   1.000
_cell.angle_alpha   90.00
_cell.angle_beta   90.00
_cell.angle_gamma   90.00
#
_symmetry.space_group_name_H-M   'P 1'
#
loop_
_entity.id
_entity.type
_entity.pdbx_description
1 polymer ?
#
loop_
_entity_poly.entity_id
_entity_poly.type
_entity_poly.pdbx_seq_one_letter_code
_entity_poly.pdbx_strand_id
1 'polypeptide(L)'
;MIKSANLALRFFLELCGLAALGYWGFHTGKEPVTKSALGIGTPLLIAIVWAMLGSPGAPVKLSFPLRLLLELVVFGMPAIALYAAGKLGLAVTYGIVVVINRILMFIWQQ
;
A
#
# COMPACT_ATOMS: atom_id res chain seq x y z
N MET A 1 2.07 -8.15 23.24
CA MET A 1 3.31 -7.67 22.59
C MET A 1 3.35 -8.03 21.10
N ILE A 2 3.22 -9.30 20.71
CA ILE A 2 3.30 -9.74 19.30
C ILE A 2 2.24 -9.09 18.39
N LYS A 3 0.99 -8.98 18.86
CA LYS A 3 -0.12 -8.30 18.16
C LYS A 3 0.21 -6.83 17.82
N SER A 4 0.81 -6.10 18.75
CA SER A 4 1.22 -4.69 18.56
C SER A 4 2.36 -4.57 17.56
N ALA A 5 3.30 -5.51 17.56
CA ALA A 5 4.37 -5.55 16.57
C ALA A 5 3.81 -5.78 15.15
N ASN A 6 2.78 -6.61 14.98
CA ASN A 6 2.14 -6.84 13.68
C ASN A 6 1.41 -5.59 13.16
N LEU A 7 0.78 -4.81 14.04
CA LEU A 7 0.20 -3.51 13.71
C LEU A 7 1.29 -2.48 13.33
N ALA A 8 2.41 -2.44 14.05
CA ALA A 8 3.53 -1.58 13.69
C ALA A 8 4.12 -1.97 12.33
N LEU A 9 4.24 -3.27 12.05
CA LEU A 9 4.67 -3.79 10.75
C LEU A 9 3.68 -3.40 9.64
N ARG A 10 2.37 -3.50 9.89
CA ARG A 10 1.31 -3.06 8.95
C ARG A 10 1.51 -1.59 8.58
N PHE A 11 1.67 -0.73 9.58
CA PHE A 11 1.90 0.70 9.36
C PHE A 11 3.19 0.95 8.58
N PHE A 12 4.27 0.24 8.90
CA PHE A 12 5.52 0.33 8.16
C PHE A 12 5.36 -0.09 6.69
N LEU A 13 4.59 -1.14 6.42
CA LEU A 13 4.26 -1.59 5.06
C LEU A 13 3.40 -0.57 4.30
N GLU A 14 2.51 0.16 4.97
CA GLU A 14 1.77 1.27 4.36
C GLU A 14 2.73 2.38 3.93
N LEU A 15 3.65 2.79 4.80
CA LEU A 15 4.67 3.80 4.48
C LEU A 15 5.59 3.34 3.34
N CYS A 16 6.07 2.10 3.38
CA CYS A 16 6.85 1.52 2.29
C CYS A 16 6.05 1.48 0.97
N GLY A 17 4.75 1.17 1.04
CA GLY A 17 3.87 1.13 -0.11
C GLY A 17 3.71 2.50 -0.77
N LEU A 18 3.48 3.53 0.03
CA LEU A 18 3.40 4.92 -0.45
C LEU A 18 4.74 5.38 -1.05
N ALA A 19 5.86 5.06 -0.39
CA ALA A 19 7.19 5.38 -0.90
C ALA A 19 7.48 4.68 -2.24
N ALA A 20 7.08 3.41 -2.37
CA ALA A 20 7.21 2.64 -3.61
C ALA A 20 6.39 3.23 -4.76
N LEU A 21 5.14 3.63 -4.50
CA LEU A 21 4.29 4.30 -5.49
C LEU A 21 4.87 5.65 -5.92
N GLY A 22 5.37 6.43 -4.96
CA GLY A 22 6.03 7.69 -5.27
C GLY A 22 7.30 7.49 -6.10
N TYR A 23 8.15 6.53 -5.72
CA TYR A 23 9.34 6.17 -6.47
C TYR A 23 9.02 5.78 -7.91
N TRP A 24 8.02 4.93 -8.11
CA TRP A 24 7.56 4.55 -9.44
C TRP A 24 7.05 5.75 -10.24
N GLY A 25 6.28 6.65 -9.62
CA GLY A 25 5.76 7.85 -10.28
C GLY A 25 6.87 8.81 -10.74
N PHE A 26 7.90 9.02 -9.90
CA PHE A 26 9.09 9.80 -10.27
C PHE A 26 9.96 9.11 -11.32
N HIS A 27 9.98 7.78 -11.35
CA HIS A 27 10.74 7.00 -12.31
C HIS A 27 10.07 6.95 -13.70
N THR A 28 8.73 6.94 -13.74
CA THR A 28 7.95 6.75 -14.97
C THR A 28 7.73 8.04 -15.77
N GLY A 29 7.63 9.20 -15.12
CA GLY A 29 7.41 10.46 -15.82
C GLY A 29 8.59 10.82 -16.76
N LYS A 30 8.31 11.29 -17.98
CA LYS A 30 9.34 11.76 -18.91
C LYS A 30 9.72 13.22 -18.67
N GLU A 31 8.72 14.06 -18.39
CA GLU A 31 8.89 15.48 -18.11
C GLU A 31 8.87 15.78 -16.60
N PRO A 32 9.55 16.85 -16.13
CA PRO A 32 9.64 17.21 -14.71
C PRO A 32 8.26 17.39 -14.05
N VAL A 33 7.31 18.00 -14.76
CA VAL A 33 5.95 18.24 -14.28
C VAL A 33 5.19 16.91 -14.13
N THR A 34 5.25 16.05 -15.15
CA THR A 34 4.60 14.74 -15.13
C THR A 34 5.21 13.80 -14.08
N LYS A 35 6.53 13.86 -13.88
CA LYS A 35 7.23 13.13 -12.81
C LYS A 35 6.72 13.52 -11.43
N SER A 36 6.64 14.82 -11.14
CA SER A 36 6.17 15.31 -9.84
C SER A 36 4.68 15.02 -9.64
N ALA A 37 3.87 15.19 -10.68
CA ALA A 37 2.45 14.88 -10.63
C ALA A 37 2.19 13.39 -10.37
N LEU A 38 2.89 12.48 -11.03
CA LEU A 38 2.76 11.04 -10.78
C LEU A 38 3.41 10.62 -9.45
N GLY A 39 4.60 11.11 -9.14
CA GLY A 39 5.34 10.77 -7.93
C GLY A 39 4.64 11.21 -6.64
N ILE A 40 3.92 12.32 -6.66
CA ILE A 40 3.16 12.80 -5.49
C ILE A 40 1.69 12.42 -5.61
N GLY A 41 1.08 12.58 -6.79
CA GLY A 41 -0.35 12.34 -6.99
C GLY A 41 -0.73 10.89 -6.76
N THR A 42 0.07 9.92 -7.21
CA THR A 42 -0.25 8.49 -7.02
C THR A 42 -0.32 8.08 -5.55
N PRO A 43 0.72 8.33 -4.71
CA PRO A 43 0.63 8.02 -3.28
C PRO A 43 -0.44 8.85 -2.57
N LEU A 44 -0.65 10.11 -2.96
CA LEU A 44 -1.68 10.95 -2.35
C LEU A 44 -3.09 10.43 -2.63
N LEU A 45 -3.38 10.02 -3.86
CA LEU A 45 -4.65 9.41 -4.24
C LEU A 45 -4.90 8.12 -3.45
N ILE A 46 -3.88 7.27 -3.31
CA ILE A 46 -3.99 6.05 -2.51
C ILE A 46 -4.26 6.34 -1.04
N ALA A 47 -3.57 7.32 -0.47
CA ALA A 47 -3.78 7.73 0.92
C ALA A 47 -5.21 8.27 1.14
N ILE A 48 -5.74 9.06 0.20
CA ILE A 48 -7.12 9.59 0.27
C ILE A 48 -8.14 8.45 0.17
N VAL A 49 -7.98 7.54 -0.80
CA VAL A 49 -8.85 6.38 -0.97
C VAL A 49 -8.86 5.52 0.30
N TRP A 50 -7.69 5.28 0.90
CA TRP A 50 -7.59 4.54 2.15
C TRP A 50 -8.26 5.27 3.31
N ALA A 51 -8.04 6.59 3.45
CA ALA A 51 -8.66 7.39 4.51
C ALA A 51 -10.20 7.36 4.42
N MET A 52 -10.75 7.44 3.20
CA MET A 52 -12.18 7.50 2.96
C MET A 52 -12.90 6.15 3.09
N LEU A 53 -12.24 5.04 2.72
CA LEU A 53 -12.89 3.74 2.56
C LEU A 53 -12.32 2.63 3.46
N GLY A 54 -11.03 2.69 3.80
CA GLY A 54 -10.30 1.62 4.49
C GLY A 54 -10.04 1.88 5.97
N SER A 55 -9.97 3.16 6.37
CA SER A 55 -9.60 3.56 7.72
C SER A 55 -10.68 3.19 8.76
N PRO A 56 -10.31 2.98 10.05
CA PRO A 56 -11.28 2.72 11.12
C PRO A 56 -12.30 3.86 11.30
N GLY A 57 -11.89 5.09 10.96
CA GLY A 57 -12.74 6.29 10.97
C GLY A 57 -13.33 6.63 9.60
N ALA A 58 -13.29 5.70 8.63
CA ALA A 58 -13.79 5.93 7.29
C ALA A 58 -15.27 6.34 7.31
N PRO A 59 -15.64 7.44 6.64
CA PRO A 59 -17.04 7.85 6.52
C PRO A 59 -17.88 6.81 5.78
N VAL A 60 -17.26 6.06 4.86
CA VAL A 60 -17.91 4.98 4.12
C VAL A 60 -17.54 3.63 4.74
N LYS A 61 -18.52 2.98 5.37
CA LYS A 61 -18.35 1.61 5.88
C LYS A 61 -18.53 0.61 4.76
N LEU A 62 -17.44 0.01 4.31
CA LEU A 62 -17.48 -1.07 3.32
C LEU A 62 -17.86 -2.41 3.97
N SER A 63 -18.57 -3.25 3.21
CA SER A 63 -18.78 -4.65 3.61
C SER A 63 -17.44 -5.41 3.59
N PHE A 64 -17.35 -6.48 4.37
CA PHE A 64 -16.14 -7.30 4.49
C PHE A 64 -15.46 -7.65 3.14
N PRO A 65 -16.16 -8.16 2.10
CA PRO A 65 -15.52 -8.50 0.83
C PRO A 65 -15.00 -7.26 0.07
N LEU A 66 -15.71 -6.14 0.13
CA LEU A 66 -15.28 -4.88 -0.50
C LEU A 66 -14.04 -4.31 0.20
N ARG A 67 -13.97 -4.39 1.52
CA ARG A 67 -12.80 -3.97 2.29
C ARG A 67 -11.58 -4.84 1.99
N LEU A 68 -11.77 -6.15 1.86
CA LEU A 68 -10.70 -7.06 1.46
C LEU A 68 -10.16 -6.72 0.07
N LEU A 69 -11.05 -6.41 -0.89
CA LEU A 69 -10.65 -5.99 -2.23
C LEU A 69 -9.87 -4.67 -2.20
N LEU A 70 -10.35 -3.69 -1.44
CA LEU A 70 -9.64 -2.41 -1.25
C LEU A 70 -8.23 -2.63 -0.71
N GLU A 71 -8.07 -3.47 0.31
CA GLU A 71 -6.77 -3.78 0.89
C GLU A 71 -5.85 -4.50 -0.09
N LEU A 72 -6.37 -5.44 -0.87
CA LEU A 72 -5.59 -6.10 -1.92
C LEU A 72 -5.09 -5.09 -2.96
N VAL A 73 -5.92 -4.11 -3.33
CA VAL A 73 -5.53 -3.06 -4.27
C VAL A 73 -4.49 -2.13 -3.65
N VAL A 74 -4.73 -1.62 -2.45
CA VAL A 74 -3.86 -0.63 -1.78
C VAL A 74 -2.49 -1.22 -1.43
N PHE A 75 -2.43 -2.46 -0.96
CA PHE A 75 -1.17 -3.13 -0.66
C PHE A 75 -0.59 -3.90 -1.85
N GLY A 76 -1.37 -4.21 -2.88
CA GLY A 76 -0.89 -4.88 -4.09
C GLY A 76 -0.26 -3.93 -5.10
N MET A 77 -0.83 -2.73 -5.28
CA MET A 77 -0.31 -1.76 -6.24
C MET A 77 1.15 -1.35 -6.01
N PRO A 78 1.65 -1.15 -4.78
CA PRO A 78 3.05 -0.85 -4.55
C PRO A 78 4.01 -1.97 -5.01
N ALA A 79 3.60 -3.23 -4.90
CA ALA A 79 4.40 -4.36 -5.40
C ALA A 79 4.52 -4.30 -6.94
N ILE A 80 3.42 -4.00 -7.62
CA ILE A 80 3.39 -3.82 -9.09
C ILE A 80 4.24 -2.60 -9.49
N ALA A 81 4.14 -1.51 -8.73
CA ALA A 81 4.92 -0.30 -8.96
C ALA A 81 6.43 -0.55 -8.81
N LEU A 82 6.86 -1.28 -7.78
CA LEU A 82 8.27 -1.68 -7.61
C LEU A 82 8.75 -2.59 -8.74
N TYR A 83 7.91 -3.52 -9.19
CA TYR A 83 8.22 -4.39 -10.32
C TYR A 83 8.39 -3.58 -11.61
N ALA A 84 7.45 -2.67 -11.90
CA ALA A 84 7.50 -1.78 -13.06
C ALA A 84 8.68 -0.79 -13.01
N ALA A 85 9.15 -0.43 -11.81
CA ALA A 85 10.36 0.36 -11.60
C ALA A 85 11.66 -0.48 -11.69
N GLY A 86 11.58 -1.76 -12.10
CA GLY A 86 12.73 -2.65 -12.28
C GLY A 86 13.32 -3.21 -10.98
N LYS A 87 12.66 -3.02 -9.84
CA LYS A 87 13.14 -3.46 -8.51
C LYS A 87 12.48 -4.77 -8.08
N LEU A 88 12.69 -5.83 -8.85
CA LEU A 88 12.07 -7.15 -8.61
C LEU A 88 12.31 -7.67 -7.18
N GLY A 89 13.54 -7.56 -6.65
CA GLY A 89 13.86 -8.02 -5.29
C GLY A 89 13.05 -7.30 -4.21
N LEU A 90 12.84 -5.99 -4.35
CA LEU A 90 12.00 -5.21 -3.42
C LEU A 90 10.52 -5.54 -3.60
N ALA A 91 10.05 -5.72 -4.84
CA ALA A 91 8.66 -6.08 -5.13
C ALA A 91 8.28 -7.42 -4.48
N VAL A 92 9.12 -8.45 -4.63
CA VAL A 92 8.91 -9.77 -4.04
C VAL A 92 8.99 -9.70 -2.52
N THR A 93 9.99 -9.03 -1.96
CA THR A 93 10.15 -8.89 -0.50
C THR A 93 8.94 -8.19 0.11
N TYR A 94 8.52 -7.05 -0.46
CA TYR A 94 7.35 -6.31 -0.01
C TYR A 94 6.08 -7.17 -0.08
N GLY A 95 5.85 -7.85 -1.21
CA GLY A 95 4.70 -8.72 -1.41
C GLY A 95 4.63 -9.87 -0.39
N ILE A 96 5.74 -10.55 -0.13
CA ILE A 96 5.83 -11.63 0.86
C ILE A 96 5.49 -11.09 2.26
N VAL A 97 6.07 -9.96 2.66
CA VAL A 97 5.85 -9.39 4.01
C VAL A 97 4.40 -8.93 4.17
N VAL A 98 3.78 -8.37 3.12
CA VAL A 98 2.35 -8.02 3.10
C VAL A 98 1.47 -9.26 3.29
N VAL A 99 1.76 -10.36 2.59
CA VAL A 99 0.97 -11.60 2.69
C VAL A 99 1.08 -12.19 4.10
N ILE A 100 2.30 -12.29 4.65
CA ILE A 100 2.53 -12.78 6.02
C ILE A 100 1.78 -11.92 7.03
N ASN A 101 1.95 -10.59 6.95
CA ASN A 101 1.25 -9.66 7.84
C ASN A 101 -0.27 -9.82 7.74
N ARG A 102 -0.81 -9.99 6.54
CA ARG A 102 -2.26 -10.18 6.31
C ARG A 102 -2.78 -11.49 6.90
N ILE A 103 -2.04 -12.58 6.75
CA ILE A 103 -2.40 -13.88 7.34
C ILE A 103 -2.41 -13.76 8.87
N LEU A 104 -1.39 -13.13 9.46
CA LEU A 104 -1.34 -12.91 10.90
C LEU A 104 -2.49 -12.04 11.41
N MET A 105 -2.85 -10.97 10.68
CA MET A 105 -4.01 -10.13 11.00
C MET A 105 -5.30 -10.97 11.02
N PHE A 106 -5.49 -11.83 10.01
CA PHE A 106 -6.67 -12.69 9.90
C PHE A 106 -6.76 -13.72 11.05
N ILE A 107 -5.65 -14.40 11.36
CA ILE A 107 -5.58 -15.39 12.45
C ILE A 107 -5.84 -14.73 13.81
N TRP A 108 -5.31 -13.52 14.03
CA TRP A 108 -5.44 -12.83 15.32
C TRP A 108 -6.65 -11.92 15.45
N GLN A 109 -7.50 -11.86 14.42
CA GLN A 109 -8.69 -10.99 14.34
C GLN A 109 -8.35 -9.52 14.63
N GLN A 110 -7.29 -9.04 13.99
CA GLN A 110 -6.84 -7.63 14.02
C GLN A 110 -7.32 -6.89 12.78
#